data_AF-A0A497B185-F1
#
_entry.id   AF-A0A497B185-F1
#
_cell.length_a   1.000
_cell.length_b   1.000
_cell.length_c   1.000
_cell.angle_alpha   90.00
_cell.angle_beta   90.00
_cell.angle_gamma   90.00
#
_symmetry.space_group_name_H-M   'P 1'
#
loop_
_entity.id
_entity.type
_entity.pdbx_description
1 polymer ?
#
loop_
_entity_poly.entity_id
_entity_poly.type
_entity_poly.pdbx_seq_one_letter_code
_entity_poly.pdbx_strand_id
1 'polypeptide(L)'
;MRTMPWDEKVWQALKDAITPMPPFVRGKALKTIIEASEKAARDRGSPRVEEQDLVKAAKEKIPSVAKGRMLAALAEYGIKIE
;
A
#
# COMPACT_ATOMS: atom_id res chain seq x y z
N MET A 1 -11.43 6.04 0.70
CA MET A 1 -10.98 7.09 -0.23
C MET A 1 -9.68 7.66 0.31
N ARG A 2 -8.76 8.09 -0.56
CA ARG A 2 -7.51 8.76 -0.14
C ARG A 2 -7.84 10.10 0.49
N THR A 3 -7.23 10.43 1.62
CA THR A 3 -7.41 11.71 2.33
C THR A 3 -6.19 12.60 2.26
N MET A 4 -5.08 12.11 1.70
CA MET A 4 -3.88 12.89 1.45
C MET A 4 -3.30 12.61 0.05
N PRO A 5 -2.35 13.42 -0.44
CA PRO A 5 -1.62 13.16 -1.68
C PRO A 5 -0.81 11.86 -1.61
N TRP A 6 -0.74 11.16 -2.73
CA TRP A 6 0.09 9.96 -2.91
C TRP A 6 1.03 10.20 -4.07
N ASP A 7 2.23 9.64 -3.98
CA ASP A 7 3.04 9.48 -5.18
C ASP A 7 2.31 8.60 -6.20
N GLU A 8 2.34 9.00 -7.47
CA GLU A 8 1.55 8.35 -8.52
C GLU A 8 2.01 6.90 -8.74
N LYS A 9 3.32 6.62 -8.63
CA LYS A 9 3.86 5.25 -8.75
C LYS A 9 3.40 4.39 -7.59
N VAL A 10 3.41 4.95 -6.37
CA VAL A 10 2.96 4.25 -5.15
C VAL A 10 1.48 3.92 -5.23
N TRP A 11 0.67 4.85 -5.74
CA TRP A 11 -0.75 4.62 -5.94
C TRP A 11 -1.03 3.55 -6.99
N GLN A 12 -0.30 3.56 -8.11
CA GLN A 12 -0.43 2.54 -9.14
C GLN A 12 -0.01 1.15 -8.64
N ALA A 13 1.12 1.06 -7.94
CA ALA A 13 1.59 -0.19 -7.36
C ALA A 13 0.59 -0.81 -6.36
N LEU A 14 -0.07 0.03 -5.54
CA LEU A 14 -1.15 -0.43 -4.66
C LEU A 14 -2.33 -1.02 -5.46
N LYS A 15 -2.77 -0.36 -6.53
CA LYS A 15 -3.87 -0.87 -7.37
C LYS A 15 -3.52 -2.20 -8.01
N ASP A 16 -2.30 -2.34 -8.51
CA ASP A 16 -1.87 -3.57 -9.18
C ASP A 16 -1.77 -4.72 -8.17
N ALA A 17 -1.24 -4.44 -6.98
CA ALA A 17 -1.16 -5.41 -5.89
C ALA A 17 -2.53 -5.96 -5.43
N ILE A 18 -3.58 -5.13 -5.43
CA ILE A 18 -4.93 -5.53 -5.00
C ILE A 18 -5.82 -6.06 -6.14
N THR A 19 -5.47 -5.77 -7.40
CA THR A 19 -6.22 -6.20 -8.59
C THR A 19 -6.47 -7.72 -8.64
N PRO A 20 -5.49 -8.61 -8.35
CA PRO A 20 -5.73 -10.06 -8.36
C PRO A 20 -6.55 -10.56 -7.17
N MET A 21 -6.87 -9.71 -6.18
CA MET A 21 -7.69 -10.12 -5.04
C MET A 21 -9.17 -10.25 -5.42
N PRO A 22 -9.90 -11.20 -4.82
CA PRO A 22 -11.34 -11.33 -5.04
C PRO A 22 -12.11 -10.03 -4.70
N PRO A 23 -13.17 -9.66 -5.45
CA PRO A 23 -13.87 -8.38 -5.28
C PRO A 23 -14.35 -8.12 -3.85
N PHE A 24 -14.82 -9.16 -3.16
CA PHE A 24 -15.36 -9.10 -1.80
C PHE A 24 -14.29 -8.76 -0.74
N VAL A 25 -13.01 -9.06 -0.98
CA VAL A 25 -11.91 -8.64 -0.09
C VAL A 25 -11.21 -7.37 -0.57
N ARG A 26 -11.24 -7.07 -1.88
CA ARG A 26 -10.50 -5.96 -2.51
C ARG A 26 -10.84 -4.61 -1.90
N GLY A 27 -12.14 -4.31 -1.71
CA GLY A 27 -12.58 -3.03 -1.15
C GLY A 27 -12.11 -2.82 0.30
N LYS A 28 -12.19 -3.87 1.13
CA LYS A 28 -11.74 -3.84 2.52
C LYS A 28 -10.22 -3.71 2.60
N ALA A 29 -9.48 -4.50 1.82
CA ALA A 29 -8.03 -4.46 1.74
C ALA A 29 -7.53 -3.08 1.30
N LEU A 30 -8.10 -2.53 0.23
CA LEU A 30 -7.77 -1.20 -0.28
C LEU A 30 -7.96 -0.13 0.79
N LYS A 31 -9.12 -0.12 1.47
CA LYS A 31 -9.39 0.85 2.53
C LYS A 31 -8.38 0.74 3.66
N THR A 32 -8.13 -0.47 4.16
CA THR A 32 -7.20 -0.71 5.27
C THR A 32 -5.77 -0.31 4.92
N ILE A 33 -5.31 -0.61 3.70
CA ILE A 33 -3.95 -0.24 3.28
C ILE A 33 -3.84 1.27 3.13
N ILE A 34 -4.82 1.94 2.53
CA ILE A 34 -4.83 3.41 2.43
C ILE A 34 -4.72 4.04 3.81
N GLU A 35 -5.59 3.64 4.75
CA GLU A 35 -5.59 4.19 6.11
C GLU A 35 -4.26 3.98 6.84
N ALA A 36 -3.64 2.81 6.68
CA ALA A 36 -2.36 2.49 7.29
C ALA A 36 -1.20 3.26 6.64
N SER A 37 -1.18 3.39 5.31
CA SER A 37 -0.15 4.15 4.59
C SER A 37 -0.23 5.65 4.91
N GLU A 38 -1.45 6.21 4.95
CA GLU A 38 -1.65 7.62 5.29
C GLU A 38 -1.29 7.90 6.75
N LYS A 39 -1.59 6.96 7.66
CA LYS A 39 -1.13 7.04 9.04
C LYS A 39 0.39 7.01 9.12
N ALA A 40 1.06 6.09 8.42
CA ALA A 40 2.52 6.01 8.40
C ALA A 40 3.16 7.32 7.88
N ALA A 41 2.60 7.90 6.81
CA ALA A 41 3.06 9.18 6.28
C ALA A 41 2.88 10.33 7.29
N ARG A 42 1.74 10.38 7.98
CA ARG A 42 1.47 11.38 9.04
C ARG A 42 2.38 11.21 10.24
N ASP A 43 2.60 9.99 10.71
CA ASP A 43 3.48 9.68 11.84
C ASP A 43 4.94 10.09 11.52
N ARG A 44 5.33 10.08 10.25
CA ARG A 44 6.61 10.58 9.74
C ARG A 44 6.65 12.10 9.54
N GLY A 45 5.51 12.79 9.63
CA GLY A 45 5.39 14.23 9.34
C GLY A 45 5.42 14.57 7.85
N SER A 46 5.16 13.60 6.98
CA SER A 46 5.13 13.82 5.52
C SER A 46 3.76 14.29 5.04
N PRO A 47 3.70 15.29 4.13
CA PRO A 47 2.46 15.73 3.52
C PRO A 47 1.96 14.78 2.41
N ARG A 48 2.76 13.78 2.02
CA ARG A 48 2.42 12.82 0.96
C ARG A 48 2.79 11.39 1.34
N VAL A 49 2.03 10.42 0.86
CA VAL A 49 2.35 9.00 0.99
C VAL A 49 3.43 8.63 -0.02
N GLU A 50 4.51 8.04 0.50
CA GLU A 50 5.64 7.55 -0.28
C GLU A 50 5.76 6.03 -0.15
N GLU A 51 6.71 5.47 -0.90
CA GLU A 51 6.99 4.04 -0.99
C GLU A 51 7.12 3.35 0.37
N GLN A 52 7.92 3.94 1.27
CA GLN A 52 8.17 3.43 2.62
C GLN A 52 6.90 3.31 3.47
N ASP A 53 5.95 4.23 3.28
CA ASP A 53 4.70 4.25 4.03
C ASP A 53 3.79 3.10 3.57
N LEU A 54 3.78 2.82 2.26
CA LEU A 54 3.06 1.69 1.68
C LEU A 54 3.67 0.34 2.06
N VAL A 55 4.99 0.22 2.05
CA VAL A 55 5.69 -1.00 2.51
C VAL A 55 5.39 -1.26 3.99
N LYS A 56 5.44 -0.23 4.84
CA LYS A 56 5.10 -0.36 6.27
C LYS A 56 3.66 -0.82 6.46
N ALA A 57 2.71 -0.18 5.78
CA ALA A 57 1.30 -0.55 5.82
C ALA A 57 1.05 -2.00 5.33
N ALA A 58 1.72 -2.40 4.24
CA ALA A 58 1.66 -3.75 3.72
C ALA A 58 2.19 -4.79 4.72
N LYS A 59 3.30 -4.46 5.40
CA LYS A 59 3.92 -5.35 6.40
C LYS A 59 3.03 -5.54 7.62
N GLU A 60 2.29 -4.52 8.05
CA GLU A 60 1.48 -4.51 9.28
C GLU A 60 0.04 -5.02 9.11
N LYS A 61 -0.61 -4.72 7.98
CA LYS A 61 -2.07 -4.92 7.84
C LYS A 61 -2.47 -6.00 6.86
N ILE A 62 -1.59 -6.42 5.97
CA ILE A 62 -1.93 -7.41 4.95
C ILE A 62 -1.72 -8.82 5.51
N PRO A 63 -2.73 -9.71 5.42
CA PRO A 63 -2.57 -11.12 5.78
C PRO A 63 -1.39 -11.72 5.03
N SER A 64 -0.61 -12.59 5.70
CA SER A 64 0.64 -13.18 5.16
C SER A 64 0.49 -13.76 3.75
N VAL A 65 -0.70 -14.31 3.43
CA VAL A 65 -1.05 -14.90 2.12
C VAL A 65 -1.05 -13.86 0.99
N ALA A 66 -1.45 -12.61 1.27
CA ALA A 66 -1.48 -11.52 0.30
C ALA A 66 -0.22 -10.63 0.38
N LYS A 67 0.51 -10.69 1.49
CA LYS A 67 1.74 -9.92 1.74
C LYS A 67 2.80 -10.21 0.70
N GLY A 68 3.06 -11.48 0.37
CA GLY A 68 4.08 -11.85 -0.63
C GLY A 68 3.80 -11.28 -2.02
N ARG A 69 2.55 -11.33 -2.49
CA ARG A 69 2.15 -10.76 -3.79
C ARG A 69 2.20 -9.24 -3.81
N MET A 70 1.77 -8.62 -2.72
CA MET A 70 1.84 -7.16 -2.59
C MET A 70 3.30 -6.69 -2.59
N LEU A 71 4.18 -7.34 -1.85
CA LEU A 71 5.60 -7.05 -1.86
C LEU A 71 6.21 -7.31 -3.26
N ALA A 72 5.85 -8.40 -3.93
CA ALA A 72 6.32 -8.64 -5.31
C ALA A 72 5.90 -7.52 -6.28
N ALA A 73 4.65 -7.07 -6.23
CA ALA A 73 4.17 -5.97 -7.04
C ALA A 73 4.89 -4.64 -6.72
N LEU A 74 5.19 -4.38 -5.45
CA LEU A 74 5.99 -3.20 -5.06
C LEU A 74 7.40 -3.30 -5.66
N ALA A 75 8.05 -4.46 -5.59
CA ALA A 75 9.37 -4.69 -6.16
C ALA A 75 9.41 -4.49 -7.69
N GLU A 76 8.36 -4.88 -8.42
CA GLU A 76 8.24 -4.63 -9.87
C GLU A 76 8.25 -3.14 -10.23
N TYR A 77 7.76 -2.29 -9.34
CA TYR A 77 7.80 -0.82 -9.50
C TYR A 77 9.11 -0.18 -9.03
N GLY A 78 10.11 -0.99 -8.66
CA GLY A 78 11.39 -0.51 -8.14
C GLY A 78 11.33 -0.05 -6.68
N ILE A 79 10.22 -0.34 -5.99
CA ILE A 79 10.03 0.04 -4.58
C ILE A 79 10.85 -0.89 -3.71
N LYS A 80 11.85 -0.35 -3.01
CA LYS A 80 12.74 -1.14 -2.15
C LYS A 80 12.02 -1.65 -0.91
N ILE A 81 12.15 -2.95 -0.67
CA ILE A 81 11.55 -3.68 0.45
C ILE A 81 12.69 -4.11 1.37
N GLU A 82 13.39 -3.15 1.95
CA GLU A 82 14.30 -3.42 3.07
C GLU A 82 13.48 -3.56 4.38
#